data_AF-A0A7S0N613-F1
#
_entry.id   AF-A0A7S0N613-F1
#
_cell.length_a   1.000
_cell.length_b   1.000
_cell.length_c   1.000
_cell.angle_alpha   90.00
_cell.angle_beta   90.00
_cell.angle_gamma   90.00
#
_symmetry.space_group_name_H-M   'P 1'
#
loop_
_entity.id
_entity.type
_entity.pdbx_description
1 polymer ?
#
loop_
_entity_poly.entity_id
_entity_poly.type
_entity_poly.pdbx_seq_one_letter_code
_entity_poly.pdbx_strand_id
1 'polypeptide(L)'
;GSNTSIFLVIFSTVVREGLETAVFIGGVGAASWRSIPLPAFVGVVLGLLVGLLIVHGGRKVENLAWFFYASCVFLLFVAAGFTNYAASEFESIFSEDAIQDGNLVIGNPLWDLRYCCDEMENGFFAIFKAVFGWRDSPTLVVALVYLSYWLVVSGLLWYKFATGRLFQSKWAAAAQEQLPEVTAPQADSAEAAKLPVAADGLGPETLGSESASAEEEELRMRNSTSFVLIGQGFGLDEEAGGPTKPP
;
A
#
# COMPACT_ATOMS: atom_id res chain seq x y z
N GLY A 1 20.57 -3.85 -17.45
CA GLY A 1 20.68 -3.33 -16.07
C GLY A 1 19.57 -3.86 -15.16
N SER A 2 19.43 -5.19 -15.02
CA SER A 2 18.44 -5.82 -14.11
C SER A 2 19.00 -6.11 -12.71
N ASN A 3 20.30 -6.37 -12.61
CA ASN A 3 20.95 -6.75 -11.34
C ASN A 3 20.93 -5.61 -10.31
N THR A 4 21.02 -4.36 -10.76
CA THR A 4 20.95 -3.19 -9.88
C THR A 4 19.58 -3.04 -9.23
N SER A 5 18.48 -3.33 -9.96
CA SER A 5 17.13 -3.23 -9.40
C SER A 5 16.90 -4.25 -8.29
N ILE A 6 17.33 -5.50 -8.49
CA ILE A 6 17.20 -6.57 -7.49
C ILE A 6 18.06 -6.26 -6.26
N PHE A 7 19.30 -5.80 -6.49
CA PHE A 7 20.17 -5.35 -5.40
C PHE A 7 19.53 -4.23 -4.58
N LEU A 8 18.95 -3.21 -5.22
CA LEU A 8 18.30 -2.10 -4.51
C LEU A 8 17.06 -2.54 -3.71
N VAL A 9 16.26 -3.47 -4.24
CA VAL A 9 15.12 -4.02 -3.49
C VAL A 9 15.60 -4.77 -2.25
N ILE A 10 16.58 -5.67 -2.39
CA ILE A 10 17.11 -6.44 -1.26
C ILE A 10 17.79 -5.51 -0.25
N PHE A 11 18.61 -4.57 -0.72
CA PHE A 11 19.28 -3.57 0.12
C PHE A 11 18.26 -2.74 0.92
N SER A 12 17.23 -2.21 0.26
CA SER A 12 16.18 -1.43 0.93
C SER A 12 15.44 -2.24 1.99
N THR A 13 15.16 -3.52 1.72
CA THR A 13 14.52 -4.41 2.69
C THR A 13 15.42 -4.64 3.89
N VAL A 14 16.70 -4.98 3.68
CA VAL A 14 17.67 -5.22 4.76
C VAL A 14 17.87 -3.97 5.62
N VAL A 15 18.03 -2.79 5.00
CA VAL A 15 18.20 -1.53 5.73
C VAL A 15 16.96 -1.20 6.55
N ARG A 16 15.76 -1.43 6.00
CA ARG A 16 14.51 -1.17 6.72
C ARG A 16 14.36 -2.08 7.94
N GLU A 17 14.46 -3.39 7.77
CA GLU A 17 14.32 -4.36 8.86
C GLU A 17 15.43 -4.16 9.91
N GLY A 18 16.65 -3.83 9.47
CA GLY A 18 17.77 -3.49 10.35
C GLY A 18 17.52 -2.22 11.16
N LEU A 19 16.98 -1.15 10.53
CA LEU A 19 16.65 0.10 11.22
C LEU A 19 15.52 -0.10 12.22
N GLU A 20 14.47 -0.84 11.85
CA GLU A 20 13.36 -1.16 12.75
C GLU A 20 13.88 -1.89 14.00
N THR A 21 14.78 -2.86 13.83
CA THR A 21 15.42 -3.58 14.93
C THR A 21 16.30 -2.67 15.79
N ALA A 22 17.14 -1.83 15.18
CA ALA A 22 18.04 -0.93 15.89
C ALA A 22 17.28 0.10 16.73
N VAL A 23 16.24 0.70 16.16
CA VAL A 23 15.39 1.68 16.84
C VAL A 23 14.58 1.00 17.95
N PHE A 24 14.10 -0.23 17.75
CA PHE A 24 13.37 -0.96 18.79
C PHE A 24 14.26 -1.30 19.99
N ILE A 25 15.46 -1.86 19.75
CA ILE A 25 16.40 -2.17 20.84
C ILE A 25 16.83 -0.88 21.55
N GLY A 26 17.14 0.18 20.79
CA GLY A 26 17.49 1.48 21.36
C GLY A 26 16.35 2.09 22.20
N GLY A 27 15.11 1.99 21.73
CA GLY A 27 13.93 2.51 22.44
C GLY A 27 13.59 1.73 23.72
N VAL A 28 13.75 0.41 23.73
CA VAL A 28 13.45 -0.43 24.91
C VAL A 28 14.56 -0.36 25.97
N GLY A 29 15.80 -0.07 25.56
CA GLY A 29 16.98 -0.07 26.45
C GLY A 29 16.94 0.96 27.59
N ALA A 30 16.16 2.03 27.47
CA ALA A 30 16.02 3.06 28.50
C ALA A 30 14.85 2.82 29.48
N ALA A 31 14.03 1.79 29.25
CA ALA A 31 12.82 1.54 30.04
C ALA A 31 13.05 0.55 31.20
N SER A 32 12.33 0.75 32.31
CA SER A 32 12.33 -0.21 33.41
C SER A 32 11.74 -1.55 32.96
N TRP A 33 12.33 -2.66 33.39
CA TRP A 33 11.91 -4.03 33.02
C TRP A 33 10.41 -4.29 33.23
N ARG A 34 9.80 -3.61 34.22
CA ARG A 34 8.39 -3.76 34.57
C ARG A 34 7.44 -3.06 33.60
N SER A 35 7.89 -2.04 32.87
CA SER A 35 7.08 -1.25 31.94
C SER A 35 7.16 -1.71 30.49
N ILE A 36 8.01 -2.70 30.16
CA ILE A 36 8.18 -3.25 28.81
C ILE A 36 7.03 -4.18 28.35
N PRO A 37 6.44 -5.07 29.18
CA PRO A 37 5.50 -6.08 28.67
C PRO A 37 4.15 -5.48 28.22
N LEU A 38 3.71 -4.39 28.85
CA LEU A 38 2.46 -3.72 28.51
C LEU A 38 2.48 -3.10 27.09
N PRO A 39 3.45 -2.23 26.73
CA PRO A 39 3.54 -1.69 25.38
C PRO A 39 3.85 -2.77 24.34
N ALA A 40 4.61 -3.82 24.69
CA ALA A 40 4.83 -4.95 23.78
C ALA A 40 3.53 -5.68 23.44
N PHE A 41 2.70 -5.98 24.44
CA PHE A 41 1.40 -6.64 24.23
C PHE A 41 0.44 -5.75 23.41
N VAL A 42 0.33 -4.48 23.77
CA VAL A 42 -0.51 -3.50 23.04
C VAL A 42 -0.04 -3.38 21.58
N GLY A 43 1.27 -3.31 21.35
CA GLY A 43 1.86 -3.26 20.01
C GLY A 43 1.55 -4.49 19.17
N VAL A 44 1.64 -5.69 19.75
CA VAL A 44 1.28 -6.95 19.04
C VAL A 44 -0.20 -6.97 18.68
N VAL A 45 -1.08 -6.60 19.62
CA VAL A 45 -2.54 -6.58 19.37
C VAL A 45 -2.89 -5.55 18.29
N LEU A 46 -2.35 -4.34 18.38
CA LEU A 46 -2.56 -3.30 17.36
C LEU A 46 -1.99 -3.72 16.00
N GLY A 47 -0.78 -4.29 15.99
CA GLY A 47 -0.12 -4.76 14.76
C GLY A 47 -0.93 -5.86 14.08
N LEU A 48 -1.46 -6.82 14.84
CA LEU A 48 -2.33 -7.86 14.31
C LEU A 48 -3.65 -7.28 13.78
N LEU A 49 -4.26 -6.34 14.50
CA LEU A 49 -5.49 -5.69 14.08
C LEU A 49 -5.28 -4.93 12.76
N VAL A 50 -4.24 -4.12 12.66
CA VAL A 50 -3.90 -3.39 11.43
C VAL A 50 -3.53 -4.35 10.30
N GLY A 51 -2.77 -5.41 10.59
CA GLY A 51 -2.43 -6.45 9.61
C GLY A 51 -3.67 -7.16 9.05
N LEU A 52 -4.61 -7.54 9.91
CA LEU A 52 -5.89 -8.11 9.50
C LEU A 52 -6.72 -7.11 8.70
N LEU A 53 -6.72 -5.83 9.10
CA LEU A 53 -7.40 -4.76 8.37
C LEU A 53 -6.82 -4.59 6.96
N ILE A 54 -5.50 -4.71 6.80
CA ILE A 54 -4.83 -4.66 5.49
C ILE A 54 -5.18 -5.89 4.65
N VAL A 55 -5.21 -7.10 5.23
CA VAL A 55 -5.56 -8.32 4.49
C VAL A 55 -7.02 -8.31 4.04
N HIS A 56 -7.94 -7.90 4.91
CA HIS A 56 -9.37 -7.81 4.58
C HIS A 56 -9.68 -6.59 3.70
N GLY A 57 -8.99 -5.48 3.92
CA GLY A 57 -9.07 -4.26 3.11
C GLY A 57 -8.50 -4.47 1.72
N GLY A 58 -7.36 -5.15 1.58
CA GLY A 58 -6.74 -5.44 0.29
C GLY A 58 -7.62 -6.30 -0.63
N ARG A 59 -8.52 -7.10 -0.07
CA ARG A 59 -9.53 -7.86 -0.84
C ARG A 59 -10.77 -7.05 -1.25
N LYS A 60 -11.05 -5.91 -0.60
CA LYS A 60 -12.26 -5.10 -0.83
C LYS A 60 -11.99 -3.70 -1.39
N VAL A 61 -10.77 -3.19 -1.27
CA VAL A 61 -10.40 -1.83 -1.66
C VAL A 61 -9.82 -1.87 -3.07
N GLU A 62 -10.56 -1.34 -4.03
CA GLU A 62 -10.16 -1.27 -5.45
C GLU A 62 -8.90 -0.41 -5.68
N ASN A 63 -8.54 0.45 -4.71
CA ASN A 63 -7.43 1.41 -4.82
C ASN A 63 -6.39 1.24 -3.69
N LEU A 64 -5.50 0.25 -3.83
CA LEU A 64 -4.34 0.06 -2.92
C LEU A 64 -3.44 1.31 -2.81
N ALA A 65 -3.48 2.18 -3.82
CA ALA A 65 -2.77 3.46 -3.82
C ALA A 65 -3.08 4.34 -2.59
N TRP A 66 -4.31 4.29 -2.08
CA TRP A 66 -4.69 5.11 -0.92
C TRP A 66 -3.93 4.72 0.36
N PHE A 67 -3.63 3.43 0.54
CA PHE A 67 -2.80 2.95 1.65
C PHE A 67 -1.36 3.49 1.56
N PHE A 68 -0.78 3.51 0.37
CA PHE A 68 0.55 4.09 0.17
C PHE A 68 0.55 5.59 0.40
N TYR A 69 -0.48 6.32 -0.02
CA TYR A 69 -0.60 7.75 0.28
C TYR A 69 -0.71 8.02 1.78
N ALA A 70 -1.56 7.27 2.50
CA ALA A 70 -1.68 7.40 3.94
C ALA A 70 -0.36 7.09 4.66
N SER A 71 0.34 6.03 4.25
CA SER A 71 1.65 5.67 4.80
C SER A 71 2.71 6.74 4.53
N CYS A 72 2.76 7.31 3.32
CA CYS A 72 3.66 8.41 2.99
C CYS A 72 3.38 9.65 3.83
N VAL A 73 2.11 10.04 4.02
CA VAL A 73 1.74 11.17 4.87
C VAL A 73 2.15 10.91 6.32
N PHE A 74 1.92 9.71 6.83
CA PHE A 74 2.35 9.31 8.16
C PHE A 74 3.88 9.40 8.32
N LEU A 75 4.65 8.94 7.33
CA LEU A 75 6.11 9.04 7.34
C LEU A 75 6.61 10.49 7.33
N LEU A 76 5.90 11.42 6.67
CA LEU A 76 6.22 12.85 6.73
C LEU A 76 6.04 13.41 8.14
N PHE A 77 4.97 13.02 8.85
CA PHE A 77 4.79 13.44 10.24
C PHE A 77 5.91 12.93 11.15
N VAL A 78 6.25 11.64 11.06
CA VAL A 78 7.36 11.06 11.83
C VAL A 78 8.68 11.78 11.54
N ALA A 79 8.96 12.10 10.27
CA ALA A 79 10.12 12.88 9.88
C ALA A 79 10.11 14.31 10.47
N ALA A 80 8.93 14.94 10.58
CA ALA A 80 8.78 16.23 11.27
C ALA A 80 9.15 16.12 12.75
N GLY A 81 8.72 15.04 13.42
CA GLY A 81 9.09 14.74 14.81
C GLY A 81 10.60 14.63 15.00
N PHE A 82 11.27 13.83 14.17
CA PHE A 82 12.74 13.70 14.22
C PHE A 82 13.47 15.01 13.89
N THR A 83 12.95 15.81 12.96
CA THR A 83 13.54 17.11 12.61
C THR A 83 13.50 18.06 13.80
N ASN A 84 12.36 18.10 14.52
CA ASN A 84 12.22 18.92 15.71
C ASN A 84 13.16 18.43 16.85
N TYR A 85 13.23 17.12 17.06
CA TYR A 85 14.16 16.52 18.02
C TYR A 85 15.62 16.88 17.71
N ALA A 86 16.04 16.72 16.46
CA ALA A 86 17.39 17.07 16.02
C ALA A 86 17.68 18.57 16.17
N ALA A 87 16.71 19.44 15.86
CA ALA A 87 16.87 20.89 16.05
C ALA A 87 17.09 21.27 17.51
N SER A 88 16.36 20.63 18.43
CA SER A 88 16.51 20.85 19.86
C SER A 88 17.86 20.37 20.39
N GLU A 89 18.35 19.21 19.95
CA GLU A 89 19.66 18.73 20.39
C GLU A 89 20.82 19.43 19.72
N PHE A 90 20.61 19.92 18.50
CA PHE A 90 21.57 20.83 17.90
C PHE A 90 21.65 22.10 18.75
N GLU A 91 20.52 22.72 19.08
CA GLU A 91 20.49 23.90 19.94
C GLU A 91 21.14 23.67 21.31
N SER A 92 20.88 22.54 21.98
CA SER A 92 21.47 22.24 23.30
C SER A 92 23.00 22.28 23.24
N ILE A 93 23.59 21.66 22.22
CA ILE A 93 25.04 21.63 21.98
C ILE A 93 25.63 23.03 21.77
N PHE A 94 24.98 23.90 20.98
CA PHE A 94 25.48 25.26 20.73
C PHE A 94 25.16 26.24 21.87
N SER A 95 24.14 25.93 22.68
CA SER A 95 23.71 26.78 23.80
C SER A 95 24.60 26.65 25.02
N GLU A 96 25.31 25.52 25.20
CA GLU A 96 26.23 25.30 26.32
C GLU A 96 27.36 26.35 26.35
N ASP A 97 27.86 26.76 25.18
CA ASP A 97 28.85 27.84 25.04
C ASP A 97 28.20 29.25 25.08
N ALA A 98 26.97 29.40 24.56
CA ALA A 98 26.28 30.70 24.47
C ALA A 98 25.75 31.22 25.82
N ILE A 99 25.53 30.33 26.80
CA ILE A 99 25.13 30.70 28.18
C ILE A 99 26.25 31.47 28.89
N GLN A 100 27.52 31.29 28.48
CA GLN A 100 28.66 31.95 29.09
C GLN A 100 28.83 33.42 28.68
N ASP A 101 28.27 33.81 27.51
CA ASP A 101 28.41 35.16 26.93
C ASP A 101 27.17 36.07 27.10
N GLY A 102 26.13 35.62 27.82
CA GLY A 102 25.00 36.47 28.22
C GLY A 102 24.09 36.98 27.09
N ASN A 103 24.21 36.44 25.87
CA ASN A 103 23.37 36.82 24.74
C ASN A 103 22.16 35.89 24.59
N LEU A 104 21.14 36.11 25.43
CA LEU A 104 20.02 35.19 25.65
C LEU A 104 18.82 35.44 24.69
N VAL A 105 19.03 35.52 23.38
CA VAL A 105 17.91 35.48 22.42
C VAL A 105 17.59 34.05 21.97
N ILE A 106 18.59 33.16 22.03
CA ILE A 106 18.48 31.79 21.52
C ILE A 106 17.77 30.88 22.54
N GLY A 107 18.09 30.97 23.83
CA GLY A 107 17.55 30.07 24.85
C GLY A 107 16.16 30.43 25.42
N ASN A 108 15.55 31.54 25.02
CA ASN A 108 14.25 31.93 25.57
C ASN A 108 13.10 31.22 24.83
N PRO A 109 12.20 30.51 25.53
CA PRO A 109 11.05 29.88 24.90
C PRO A 109 10.07 30.94 24.39
N LEU A 110 9.52 30.72 23.18
CA LEU A 110 8.53 31.61 22.57
C LEU A 110 7.22 31.65 23.35
N TRP A 111 6.86 30.52 23.94
CA TRP A 111 5.70 30.34 24.78
C TRP A 111 6.00 29.27 25.83
N ASP A 112 5.23 29.30 26.93
CA ASP A 112 5.30 28.31 27.99
C ASP A 112 3.92 27.68 28.20
N LEU A 113 3.75 26.46 27.70
CA LEU A 113 2.51 25.68 27.83
C LEU A 113 2.65 24.53 28.83
N ARG A 114 3.73 24.50 29.63
CA ARG A 114 3.99 23.45 30.63
C ARG A 114 2.85 23.29 31.62
N TYR A 115 2.12 24.37 31.94
CA TYR A 115 1.03 24.34 32.91
C TYR A 115 -0.17 23.47 32.49
N CYS A 116 -0.43 23.28 31.20
CA CYS A 116 -1.61 22.55 30.71
C CYS A 116 -1.25 21.31 29.87
N CYS A 117 -0.08 21.31 29.24
CA CYS A 117 0.31 20.32 28.22
C CYS A 117 1.77 19.91 28.38
N ASP A 118 2.23 19.69 29.61
CA ASP A 118 3.58 19.21 29.87
C ASP A 118 3.81 17.83 29.25
N GLU A 119 4.97 17.69 28.62
CA GLU A 119 5.38 16.48 27.90
C GLU A 119 5.84 15.37 28.84
N MET A 120 6.26 15.72 30.08
CA MET A 120 6.78 14.76 31.05
C MET A 120 5.68 14.19 31.96
N GLU A 121 4.65 14.98 32.28
CA GLU A 121 3.55 14.54 33.16
C GLU A 121 2.44 13.78 32.41
N ASN A 122 2.16 14.13 31.15
CA ASN A 122 1.06 13.55 30.38
C ASN A 122 1.58 12.62 29.28
N GLY A 123 1.46 11.31 29.48
CA GLY A 123 1.88 10.28 28.51
C GLY A 123 1.26 10.40 27.11
N PHE A 124 0.12 11.10 26.97
CA PHE A 124 -0.47 11.42 25.67
C PHE A 124 0.36 12.45 24.89
N PHE A 125 0.78 13.54 25.53
CA PHE A 125 1.60 14.58 24.88
C PHE A 125 3.01 14.09 24.58
N ALA A 126 3.54 13.14 25.36
CA ALA A 126 4.78 12.45 25.04
C ALA A 126 4.72 11.69 23.69
N ILE A 127 3.59 11.06 23.36
CA ILE A 127 3.39 10.40 22.06
C ILE A 127 3.29 11.44 20.93
N PHE A 128 2.60 12.55 21.16
CA PHE A 128 2.50 13.64 20.18
C PHE A 128 3.85 14.31 19.93
N LYS A 129 4.68 14.47 20.97
CA LYS A 129 6.07 14.90 20.85
C LYS A 129 6.84 13.93 19.95
N ALA A 130 6.74 12.64 20.20
CA ALA A 130 7.47 11.62 19.44
C ALA A 130 7.03 11.53 17.96
N VAL A 131 5.72 11.60 17.68
CA VAL A 131 5.18 11.39 16.32
C VAL A 131 5.11 12.68 15.51
N PHE A 132 4.64 13.77 16.11
CA PHE A 132 4.41 15.03 15.40
C PHE A 132 5.50 16.07 15.65
N GLY A 133 6.36 15.86 16.65
CA GLY A 133 7.29 16.89 17.11
C GLY A 133 6.58 18.00 17.89
N TRP A 134 5.52 17.68 18.65
CA TRP A 134 4.92 18.65 19.56
C TRP A 134 5.95 19.15 20.58
N ARG A 135 5.90 20.45 20.91
CA ARG A 135 6.69 21.03 21.99
C ARG A 135 5.92 22.09 22.77
N ASP A 136 5.93 21.93 24.08
CA ASP A 136 5.30 22.79 25.08
C ASP A 136 6.04 24.12 25.30
N SER A 137 7.37 24.13 25.13
CA SER A 137 8.20 25.35 25.13
C SER A 137 9.30 25.30 24.05
N PRO A 138 9.00 25.66 22.79
CA PRO A 138 10.00 25.76 21.73
C PRO A 138 10.73 27.11 21.77
N THR A 139 12.02 27.06 21.45
CA THR A 139 12.83 28.26 21.18
C THR A 139 12.55 28.79 19.78
N LEU A 140 13.01 30.01 19.49
CA LEU A 140 12.82 30.63 18.18
C LEU A 140 13.44 29.80 17.06
N VAL A 141 14.64 29.26 17.30
CA VAL A 141 15.37 28.45 16.31
C VAL A 141 14.61 27.17 15.99
N VAL A 142 14.19 26.44 17.02
CA VAL A 142 13.45 25.18 16.86
C VAL A 142 12.11 25.42 16.15
N ALA A 143 11.39 26.49 16.51
CA ALA A 143 10.14 26.86 15.85
C ALA A 143 10.35 27.20 14.36
N LEU A 144 11.40 27.95 14.02
CA LEU A 144 11.72 28.27 12.63
C LEU A 144 12.11 27.04 11.82
N VAL A 145 12.89 26.11 12.39
CA VAL A 145 13.24 24.86 11.71
C VAL A 145 11.98 24.05 11.42
N TYR A 146 11.08 23.92 12.40
CA TYR A 146 9.82 23.18 12.21
C TYR A 146 8.90 23.83 11.16
N LEU A 147 8.77 25.16 11.15
CA LEU A 147 8.04 25.89 10.11
C LEU A 147 8.68 25.71 8.73
N SER A 148 10.01 25.78 8.65
CA SER A 148 10.74 25.60 7.39
C SER A 148 10.54 24.21 6.80
N TYR A 149 10.50 23.18 7.65
CA TYR A 149 10.21 21.80 7.25
C TYR A 149 8.84 21.71 6.54
N TRP A 150 7.79 22.24 7.17
CA TRP A 150 6.44 22.19 6.60
C TRP A 150 6.30 23.04 5.34
N LEU A 151 6.98 24.19 5.26
CA LEU A 151 7.02 25.00 4.05
C LEU A 151 7.67 24.25 2.88
N VAL A 152 8.78 23.55 3.12
CA VAL A 152 9.46 22.74 2.09
C VAL A 152 8.57 21.57 1.67
N VAL A 153 8.01 20.81 2.63
CA VAL A 153 7.14 19.67 2.32
C VAL A 153 5.91 20.12 1.55
N SER A 154 5.21 21.15 2.02
CA SER A 154 4.01 21.69 1.36
C SER A 154 4.34 22.27 0.00
N GLY A 155 5.46 22.97 -0.14
CA GLY A 155 5.93 23.52 -1.41
C GLY A 155 6.26 22.43 -2.43
N LEU A 156 6.90 21.33 -2.00
CA LEU A 156 7.20 20.19 -2.87
C LEU A 156 5.95 19.42 -3.28
N LEU A 157 5.01 19.22 -2.35
CA LEU A 157 3.72 18.59 -2.64
C LEU A 157 2.91 19.46 -3.61
N TRP A 158 2.85 20.76 -3.39
CA TRP A 158 2.21 21.71 -4.29
C TRP A 158 2.85 21.71 -5.67
N TYR A 159 4.19 21.76 -5.74
CA TYR A 159 4.92 21.68 -7.01
C TYR A 159 4.61 20.39 -7.77
N LYS A 160 4.61 19.24 -7.08
CA LYS A 160 4.26 17.95 -7.69
C LYS A 160 2.79 17.88 -8.10
N PHE A 161 1.91 18.58 -7.40
CA PHE A 161 0.48 18.65 -7.70
C PHE A 161 0.25 19.51 -8.95
N ALA A 162 0.85 20.70 -9.00
CA ALA A 162 0.81 21.59 -10.15
C ALA A 162 1.41 20.95 -11.42
N THR A 163 2.40 20.07 -11.28
CA THR A 163 3.02 19.35 -12.41
C THR A 163 2.19 18.12 -12.86
N GLY A 164 1.09 17.78 -12.17
CA GLY A 164 0.22 16.65 -12.53
C GLY A 164 0.86 15.25 -12.37
N ARG A 165 2.04 15.16 -11.74
CA ARG A 165 2.81 13.89 -11.59
C ARG A 165 2.54 13.16 -10.28
N LEU A 166 1.69 13.70 -9.41
CA LEU A 166 1.41 13.10 -8.09
C LEU A 166 0.66 11.76 -8.18
N PHE A 167 -0.19 11.60 -9.20
CA PHE A 167 -1.06 10.43 -9.38
C PHE A 167 -0.79 9.67 -10.68
N GLN A 168 0.20 10.08 -11.50
CA GLN A 168 0.55 9.35 -12.70
C GLN A 168 1.30 8.07 -12.35
N SER A 169 0.53 6.99 -12.29
CA SER A 169 1.03 5.63 -12.34
C SER A 169 1.76 5.41 -13.65
N LYS A 170 3.09 5.54 -13.65
CA LYS A 170 3.92 5.04 -14.76
C LYS A 170 3.66 3.56 -15.08
N TRP A 171 3.08 2.81 -14.13
CA TRP A 171 2.63 1.43 -14.33
C TRP A 171 1.43 1.32 -15.29
N ALA A 172 0.56 2.31 -15.40
CA ALA A 172 -0.52 2.30 -16.38
C ALA A 172 0.00 2.54 -17.81
N ALA A 173 0.99 3.44 -17.96
CA ALA A 173 1.66 3.67 -19.24
C ALA A 173 2.50 2.47 -19.70
N ALA A 174 3.21 1.82 -18.77
CA ALA A 174 4.02 0.63 -19.07
C ALA A 174 3.17 -0.63 -19.32
N ALA A 175 2.00 -0.76 -18.67
CA ALA A 175 1.07 -1.86 -18.92
C ALA A 175 0.45 -1.80 -20.33
N GLN A 176 0.26 -0.60 -20.87
CA GLN A 176 -0.32 -0.39 -22.20
C GLN A 176 0.68 -0.69 -23.34
N GLU A 177 1.98 -0.54 -23.09
CA GLU A 177 3.05 -0.87 -24.05
C GLU A 177 3.28 -2.39 -24.18
N GLN A 178 2.86 -3.18 -23.18
CA GLN A 178 3.01 -4.63 -23.16
C GLN A 178 1.78 -5.40 -23.67
N LEU A 179 0.66 -4.73 -23.96
CA LEU A 179 -0.46 -5.39 -24.60
C LEU A 179 -0.07 -5.70 -26.05
N PRO A 180 0.00 -6.97 -26.47
CA PRO A 180 0.25 -7.29 -27.87
C PRO A 180 -0.84 -6.60 -28.70
N GLU A 181 -0.44 -5.87 -29.74
CA GLU A 181 -1.35 -5.39 -30.76
C GLU A 181 -2.10 -6.61 -31.28
N VAL A 182 -3.35 -6.80 -30.85
CA VAL A 182 -4.24 -7.80 -31.41
C VAL A 182 -4.59 -7.26 -32.80
N THR A 183 -3.69 -7.51 -33.76
CA THR A 183 -4.01 -7.42 -35.17
C THR A 183 -5.17 -8.37 -35.37
N ALA A 184 -6.38 -7.81 -35.53
CA ALA A 184 -7.54 -8.59 -35.92
C ALA A 184 -7.11 -9.50 -37.09
N PRO A 185 -7.39 -10.81 -37.04
CA PRO A 185 -6.99 -11.70 -38.12
C PRO A 185 -7.50 -11.08 -39.43
N GLN A 186 -6.56 -10.70 -40.30
CA GLN A 186 -6.89 -10.27 -41.64
C GLN A 186 -7.58 -11.47 -42.27
N ALA A 187 -8.89 -11.39 -42.41
CA ALA A 187 -9.66 -12.35 -43.16
C ALA A 187 -9.23 -12.21 -44.62
N ASP A 188 -8.16 -12.92 -44.98
CA ASP A 188 -7.71 -13.06 -46.36
C ASP A 188 -8.88 -13.64 -47.15
N SER A 189 -9.55 -12.76 -47.89
CA SER A 189 -10.76 -13.06 -48.66
C SER A 189 -10.48 -14.00 -49.85
N ALA A 190 -9.27 -14.56 -49.94
CA ALA A 190 -8.81 -15.45 -50.98
C ALA A 190 -8.99 -16.94 -50.65
N GLU A 191 -9.11 -17.33 -49.38
CA GLU A 191 -9.23 -18.74 -48.97
C GLU A 191 -10.70 -19.24 -48.94
N ALA A 192 -11.68 -18.39 -49.25
CA ALA A 192 -13.08 -18.80 -49.44
C ALA A 192 -13.37 -19.36 -50.84
N ALA A 193 -12.42 -19.29 -51.78
CA ALA A 193 -12.63 -19.61 -53.20
C ALA A 193 -12.21 -21.04 -53.61
N LYS A 194 -11.82 -21.91 -52.68
CA LYS A 194 -11.44 -23.31 -52.96
C LYS A 194 -12.35 -24.29 -52.23
N LEU A 195 -13.62 -24.36 -52.64
CA LEU A 195 -14.46 -25.53 -52.38
C LEU A 195 -14.72 -26.24 -53.71
N PRO A 196 -14.44 -27.55 -53.83
CA PRO A 196 -14.51 -28.26 -55.10
C PRO A 196 -15.96 -28.40 -55.57
N VAL A 197 -16.20 -27.95 -56.81
CA VAL A 197 -17.37 -28.30 -57.62
C VAL A 197 -17.25 -29.78 -57.99
N ALA A 198 -18.06 -30.63 -57.37
CA ALA A 198 -18.33 -31.98 -57.84
C ALA A 198 -19.83 -32.07 -58.14
N ALA A 199 -20.16 -31.95 -59.42
CA ALA A 199 -21.45 -32.30 -59.95
C ALA A 199 -21.44 -33.80 -60.28
N ASP A 200 -22.42 -34.55 -59.77
CA ASP A 200 -22.95 -35.74 -60.43
C ASP A 200 -24.42 -35.89 -60.03
N GLY A 201 -25.28 -36.02 -61.05
CA GLY A 201 -26.73 -35.76 -60.94
C GLY A 201 -27.60 -37.00 -60.70
N LEU A 202 -28.84 -36.77 -60.28
CA LEU A 202 -30.08 -37.36 -60.83
C LEU A 202 -31.32 -36.81 -60.10
N GLY A 203 -32.28 -36.23 -60.83
CA GLY A 203 -33.75 -36.24 -60.59
C GLY A 203 -34.37 -35.62 -59.32
N PRO A 204 -35.65 -35.17 -59.35
CA PRO A 204 -36.24 -34.32 -58.32
C PRO A 204 -37.19 -35.10 -57.40
N GLU A 205 -36.84 -35.30 -56.12
CA GLU A 205 -37.84 -35.67 -55.10
C GLU A 205 -37.55 -35.01 -53.75
N THR A 206 -38.58 -34.35 -53.25
CA THR A 206 -38.77 -33.84 -51.90
C THR A 206 -38.61 -34.95 -50.86
N LEU A 207 -37.92 -34.70 -49.74
CA LEU A 207 -38.23 -35.20 -48.38
C LEU A 207 -37.08 -34.87 -47.39
N GLY A 208 -37.42 -34.32 -46.22
CA GLY A 208 -36.57 -34.45 -45.03
C GLY A 208 -36.03 -33.15 -44.41
N SER A 209 -36.92 -32.21 -44.07
CA SER A 209 -36.64 -31.02 -43.25
C SER A 209 -36.42 -31.32 -41.75
N GLU A 210 -35.85 -32.47 -41.37
CA GLU A 210 -35.76 -32.90 -39.94
C GLU A 210 -34.34 -33.07 -39.40
N SER A 211 -33.31 -33.22 -40.23
CA SER A 211 -31.94 -33.49 -39.74
C SER A 211 -31.12 -32.26 -39.33
N ALA A 212 -31.44 -31.07 -39.87
CA ALA A 212 -30.67 -29.85 -39.57
C ALA A 212 -30.99 -29.26 -38.18
N SER A 213 -32.17 -29.55 -37.63
CA SER A 213 -32.59 -29.02 -36.31
C SER A 213 -31.94 -29.75 -35.14
N ALA A 214 -31.57 -31.03 -35.30
CA ALA A 214 -30.97 -31.84 -34.25
C ALA A 214 -29.48 -31.50 -34.00
N GLU A 215 -28.73 -31.17 -35.06
CA GLU A 215 -27.31 -30.78 -34.94
C GLU A 215 -27.12 -29.40 -34.30
N GLU A 216 -28.04 -28.46 -34.55
CA GLU A 216 -27.96 -27.10 -33.99
C GLU A 216 -28.34 -27.06 -32.49
N GLU A 217 -29.18 -27.99 -32.03
CA GLU A 217 -29.58 -28.11 -30.62
C GLU A 217 -28.50 -28.81 -29.77
N GLU A 218 -27.80 -29.81 -30.33
CA GLU A 218 -26.68 -30.49 -29.65
C GLU A 218 -25.49 -29.54 -29.39
N LEU A 219 -25.23 -28.63 -30.33
CA LEU A 219 -24.21 -27.57 -30.22
C LEU A 219 -24.55 -26.52 -29.15
N ARG A 220 -25.85 -26.20 -28.96
CA ARG A 220 -26.31 -25.29 -27.90
C ARG A 220 -26.19 -25.92 -26.50
N MET A 221 -26.46 -27.22 -26.37
CA MET A 221 -26.30 -27.96 -25.10
C MET A 221 -24.82 -28.07 -24.69
N ARG A 222 -23.90 -28.27 -25.64
CA ARG A 222 -22.46 -28.41 -25.35
C ARG A 222 -21.80 -27.11 -24.87
N ASN A 223 -22.30 -25.95 -25.32
CA ASN A 223 -21.82 -24.64 -24.90
C ASN A 223 -22.38 -24.21 -23.51
N SER A 224 -23.62 -24.60 -23.19
CA SER A 224 -24.20 -24.33 -21.86
C SER A 224 -23.55 -25.17 -20.75
N THR A 225 -23.18 -26.42 -21.05
CA THR A 225 -22.54 -27.32 -20.07
C THR A 225 -21.09 -26.94 -19.77
N SER A 226 -20.38 -26.33 -20.74
CA SER A 226 -19.00 -25.86 -20.56
C SER A 226 -18.91 -24.59 -19.71
N PHE A 227 -19.97 -23.77 -19.67
CA PHE A 227 -20.01 -22.56 -18.84
C PHE A 227 -20.35 -22.86 -17.36
N VAL A 228 -21.07 -23.96 -17.10
CA VAL A 228 -21.42 -24.37 -15.72
C VAL A 228 -20.29 -25.14 -15.02
N LEU A 229 -19.44 -25.86 -15.77
CA LEU A 229 -18.33 -26.65 -15.20
C LEU A 229 -17.10 -25.83 -14.77
N ILE A 230 -17.05 -24.52 -15.05
CA ILE A 230 -15.99 -23.63 -14.54
C ILE A 230 -16.36 -23.04 -13.16
N GLY A 231 -17.61 -23.21 -12.70
CA GLY A 231 -18.14 -22.63 -11.46
C GLY A 231 -18.04 -23.49 -10.19
N GLN A 232 -17.65 -24.77 -10.27
CA GLN A 232 -17.57 -25.66 -9.10
C GLN A 232 -16.27 -26.47 -9.10
N GLY A 233 -15.23 -25.88 -8.53
CA GLY A 233 -13.92 -26.51 -8.36
C GLY A 233 -13.12 -25.89 -7.21
N PHE A 234 -13.71 -25.83 -6.01
CA PHE A 234 -12.96 -25.66 -4.76
C PHE A 234 -13.73 -26.35 -3.62
N GLY A 235 -13.58 -27.68 -3.55
CA GLY A 235 -14.06 -28.48 -2.43
C GLY A 235 -13.12 -28.33 -1.24
N LEU A 236 -13.70 -28.00 -0.09
CA LEU A 236 -13.20 -28.41 1.21
C LEU A 236 -13.80 -29.80 1.49
N ASP A 237 -12.96 -30.83 1.59
CA ASP A 237 -13.35 -32.10 2.18
C ASP A 237 -13.12 -32.01 3.70
N GLU A 238 -14.21 -31.98 4.46
CA GLU A 238 -14.23 -32.33 5.87
C GLU A 238 -14.87 -33.73 6.00
N GLU A 239 -14.14 -34.63 6.64
CA GLU A 239 -14.45 -36.06 6.75
C GLU A 239 -15.70 -36.38 7.58
N ALA A 240 -16.54 -37.24 7.00
CA ALA A 240 -17.09 -38.49 7.53
C ALA A 240 -17.65 -38.59 8.98
N GLY A 241 -18.93 -38.94 9.07
CA GLY A 241 -19.54 -39.64 10.21
C GLY A 241 -21.04 -39.92 10.05
N GLY A 242 -21.42 -41.09 9.52
CA GLY A 242 -22.82 -41.57 9.50
C GLY A 242 -23.25 -42.24 10.83
N PRO A 243 -24.31 -43.08 10.91
CA PRO A 243 -25.43 -43.28 9.97
C PRO A 243 -26.83 -43.49 10.65
N THR A 244 -27.93 -43.46 9.85
CA THR A 244 -29.28 -44.10 10.06
C THR A 244 -30.18 -43.56 11.22
N LYS A 245 -31.54 -43.59 11.25
CA LYS A 245 -32.65 -44.34 10.61
C LYS A 245 -34.00 -43.58 10.91
N PRO A 246 -35.14 -43.89 10.24
CA PRO A 246 -36.46 -43.20 10.35
C PRO A 246 -37.42 -43.99 11.30
N PRO A 247 -38.75 -43.75 11.42
CA PRO A 247 -39.77 -43.41 10.41
C PRO A 247 -40.17 -41.94 10.31
#